data_AF-C5T0L8-F1
#
_entry.id   AF-C5T0L8-F1
#
_cell.length_a   1.000
_cell.length_b   1.000
_cell.length_c   1.000
_cell.angle_alpha   90.00
_cell.angle_beta   90.00
_cell.angle_gamma   90.00
#
_symmetry.space_group_name_H-M   'P 1'
#
loop_
_entity.id
_entity.type
_entity.pdbx_description
1 polymer ?
#
loop_
_entity_poly.entity_id
_entity_poly.type
_entity_poly.pdbx_seq_one_letter_code
_entity_poly.pdbx_strand_id
1 'polypeptide(L)'
;MSQKPNPFLRGYWNLKIVRTLCISYDDGSPHVWRNIHPSQEHLSDEELVSSSCIVTSDFAVVTNGPEPVSAEVLAECDAGEGVSGEGAIGAVVYAIHGDDLDGRPVHVGDAYSAEGAREVVRRLSFETGYYSRCWEISREHITVDTWHYLANLADLATPEAMLFIAFRVPYSPAIGVKLISTPWTDQNLEHAEGITAEQLRQEHRNKGMPDDLADILDLAGQADVRILILDADAPALLGLPLAES
;
A
#
# COMPACT_ATOMS: atom_id res chain seq x y z
N MET A 1 -18.74 -1.10 -12.11
CA MET A 1 -18.04 -2.31 -12.64
C MET A 1 -16.89 -2.58 -11.70
N SER A 2 -16.83 -3.74 -11.05
CA SER A 2 -15.68 -4.09 -10.21
C SER A 2 -14.46 -4.10 -11.10
N GLN A 3 -13.62 -3.07 -11.04
CA GLN A 3 -12.29 -3.12 -11.64
C GLN A 3 -11.63 -4.37 -11.05
N LYS A 4 -11.21 -5.31 -11.88
CA LYS A 4 -10.34 -6.37 -11.40
C LYS A 4 -9.09 -5.66 -10.87
N PRO A 5 -8.70 -5.89 -9.59
CA PRO A 5 -7.53 -5.23 -9.04
C PRO A 5 -6.32 -5.62 -9.89
N ASN A 6 -5.42 -4.67 -10.15
CA ASN A 6 -4.21 -4.90 -10.91
C ASN A 6 -3.43 -6.08 -10.28
N PRO A 7 -3.18 -7.18 -11.04
CA PRO A 7 -2.71 -8.43 -10.46
C PRO A 7 -1.27 -8.38 -9.96
N PHE A 8 -0.52 -7.32 -10.30
CA PHE A 8 0.83 -7.07 -9.78
C PHE A 8 0.83 -6.33 -8.44
N LEU A 9 -0.30 -5.77 -8.00
CA LEU A 9 -0.41 -5.14 -6.69
C LEU A 9 -0.29 -6.20 -5.58
N ARG A 10 0.58 -5.95 -4.62
CA ARG A 10 0.77 -6.79 -3.42
C ARG A 10 1.06 -5.91 -2.22
N GLY A 11 0.77 -6.48 -1.05
CA GLY A 11 0.95 -5.83 0.24
C GLY A 11 -0.16 -4.84 0.55
N TYR A 12 0.01 -4.16 1.67
CA TYR A 12 -0.86 -3.08 2.11
C TYR A 12 -0.42 -1.76 1.45
N TRP A 13 -1.38 -0.93 1.11
CA TRP A 13 -1.20 0.44 0.61
C TRP A 13 -1.86 1.45 1.55
N ASN A 14 -1.54 2.73 1.39
CA ASN A 14 -2.06 3.82 2.22
C ASN A 14 -1.88 3.58 3.73
N LEU A 15 -0.70 3.09 4.14
CA LEU A 15 -0.41 2.82 5.53
C LEU A 15 -0.55 4.09 6.39
N LYS A 16 -1.29 3.97 7.50
CA LYS A 16 -1.57 5.04 8.46
C LYS A 16 -1.30 4.55 9.87
N ILE A 17 -0.76 5.43 10.70
CA ILE A 17 -0.52 5.16 12.11
C ILE A 17 -1.58 5.90 12.91
N VAL A 18 -2.25 5.20 13.82
CA VAL A 18 -3.28 5.75 14.71
C VAL A 18 -2.89 5.46 16.15
N ARG A 19 -2.73 6.52 16.95
CA ARG A 19 -2.46 6.39 18.38
C ARG A 19 -3.75 6.02 19.11
N THR A 20 -3.75 4.85 19.73
CA THR A 20 -4.94 4.21 20.30
C THR A 20 -4.66 3.81 21.75
N LEU A 21 -5.67 3.90 22.60
CA LEU A 21 -5.61 3.57 24.02
C LEU A 21 -6.26 2.22 24.27
N CYS A 22 -5.57 1.33 24.98
CA CYS A 22 -6.16 0.13 25.55
C CYS A 22 -6.74 0.47 26.93
N ILE A 23 -8.05 0.37 27.09
CA ILE A 23 -8.74 0.80 28.30
C ILE A 23 -9.35 -0.41 29.01
N SER A 24 -9.16 -0.47 30.32
CA SER A 24 -9.78 -1.45 31.22
C SER A 24 -10.87 -0.80 32.06
N TYR A 25 -11.89 -1.57 32.38
CA TYR A 25 -12.94 -1.19 33.32
C TYR A 25 -12.75 -1.93 34.66
N ASP A 26 -13.11 -1.28 35.76
CA ASP A 26 -13.00 -1.84 37.12
C ASP A 26 -13.95 -3.03 37.36
N ASP A 27 -15.03 -3.13 36.57
CA ASP A 27 -16.01 -4.20 36.64
C ASP A 27 -15.56 -5.51 35.97
N GLY A 28 -14.36 -5.53 35.40
CA GLY A 28 -13.81 -6.68 34.69
C GLY A 28 -14.37 -6.89 33.27
N SER A 29 -15.08 -5.90 32.72
CA SER A 29 -15.51 -5.90 31.32
C SER A 29 -14.31 -6.00 30.37
N PRO A 30 -14.51 -6.53 29.14
CA PRO A 30 -13.44 -6.63 28.15
C PRO A 30 -12.78 -5.29 27.87
N HIS A 31 -11.48 -5.32 27.59
CA HIS A 31 -10.76 -4.14 27.17
C HIS A 31 -11.34 -3.55 25.89
N VAL A 32 -11.35 -2.22 25.82
CA VAL A 32 -11.77 -1.50 24.62
C VAL A 32 -10.63 -0.64 24.09
N TRP A 33 -10.63 -0.48 22.76
CA TRP A 33 -9.66 0.35 22.05
C TRP A 33 -10.34 1.66 21.65
N ARG A 34 -9.76 2.79 22.05
CA ARG A 34 -10.29 4.12 21.71
C ARG A 34 -9.19 5.07 21.30
N ASN A 35 -9.53 5.97 20.38
CA ASN A 35 -8.66 7.10 20.08
C ASN A 35 -8.68 8.07 21.25
N ILE A 36 -7.58 8.80 21.43
CA ILE A 36 -7.57 9.94 22.32
C ILE A 36 -8.37 11.08 21.70
N HIS A 37 -9.11 11.83 22.53
CA HIS A 37 -9.81 13.00 22.06
C HIS A 37 -8.82 14.07 21.52
N PRO A 38 -9.12 14.76 20.39
CA PRO A 38 -8.20 15.71 19.76
C PRO A 38 -7.64 16.80 20.68
N SER A 39 -8.42 17.25 21.68
CA SER A 39 -7.95 18.26 22.65
C SER A 39 -6.77 17.76 23.52
N GLN A 40 -6.54 16.45 23.59
CA GLN A 40 -5.54 15.80 24.43
C GLN A 40 -4.45 15.08 23.64
N GLU A 41 -4.39 15.23 22.32
CA GLU A 41 -3.34 14.60 21.48
C GLU A 41 -1.91 14.99 21.88
N HIS A 42 -1.76 16.14 22.53
CA HIS A 42 -0.47 16.65 23.02
C HIS A 42 0.10 15.87 24.21
N LEU A 43 -0.72 15.10 24.93
CA LEU A 43 -0.29 14.31 26.09
C LEU A 43 0.66 13.19 25.66
N SER A 44 1.78 13.06 26.35
CA SER A 44 2.77 11.99 26.14
C SER A 44 2.23 10.61 26.51
N ASP A 45 2.85 9.53 26.02
CA ASP A 45 2.41 8.17 26.35
C ASP A 45 2.49 7.89 27.86
N GLU A 46 3.49 8.47 28.53
CA GLU A 46 3.73 8.34 29.97
C GLU A 46 2.64 9.02 30.81
N GLU A 47 2.10 10.14 30.33
CA GLU A 47 0.98 10.84 30.98
C GLU A 47 -0.36 10.12 30.78
N LEU A 48 -0.47 9.27 29.77
CA LEU A 48 -1.69 8.52 29.49
C LEU A 48 -1.74 7.19 30.23
N VAL A 49 -0.63 6.47 30.33
CA VAL A 49 -0.60 5.16 30.97
C VAL A 49 -0.98 5.28 32.46
N SER A 50 -1.91 4.43 32.91
CA SER A 50 -2.49 4.43 34.27
C SER A 50 -3.39 5.62 34.60
N SER A 51 -3.71 6.48 33.63
CA SER A 51 -4.62 7.60 33.84
C SER A 51 -6.09 7.15 33.74
N SER A 52 -6.94 7.79 34.55
CA SER A 52 -8.39 7.61 34.51
C SER A 52 -8.97 8.39 33.32
N CYS A 53 -9.99 7.83 32.70
CA CYS A 53 -10.61 8.43 31.53
C CYS A 53 -12.12 8.18 31.49
N ILE A 54 -12.81 9.09 30.80
CA ILE A 54 -14.17 8.88 30.31
C ILE A 54 -14.06 8.19 28.96
N VAL A 55 -14.79 7.10 28.79
CA VAL A 55 -14.78 6.26 27.59
C VAL A 55 -16.12 6.42 26.88
N THR A 56 -16.09 6.85 25.62
CA THR A 56 -17.29 6.96 24.77
C THR A 56 -17.31 5.83 23.73
N SER A 57 -18.27 5.86 22.80
CA SER A 57 -18.28 4.98 21.63
C SER A 57 -17.05 5.15 20.75
N ASP A 58 -16.55 6.37 20.61
CA ASP A 58 -15.61 6.76 19.55
C ASP A 58 -14.23 7.17 20.06
N PHE A 59 -14.15 7.71 21.28
CA PHE A 59 -12.92 8.25 21.84
C PHE A 59 -12.85 8.06 23.36
N ALA A 60 -11.74 8.47 23.95
CA ALA A 60 -11.56 8.58 25.39
C ALA A 60 -10.92 9.92 25.77
N VAL A 61 -11.31 10.42 26.95
CA VAL A 61 -10.84 11.68 27.52
C VAL A 61 -10.23 11.42 28.88
N VAL A 62 -8.96 11.77 29.07
CA VAL A 62 -8.28 11.69 30.36
C VAL A 62 -8.86 12.70 31.33
N THR A 63 -9.22 12.26 32.53
CA THR A 63 -9.87 13.12 33.55
C THR A 63 -8.92 13.59 34.65
N ASN A 64 -7.83 12.87 34.88
CA ASN A 64 -6.81 13.17 35.89
C ASN A 64 -5.49 13.66 35.30
N GLY A 65 -5.53 14.22 34.09
CA GLY A 65 -4.37 14.78 33.39
C GLY A 65 -3.89 16.10 34.00
N PRO A 66 -2.78 16.65 33.49
CA PRO A 66 -2.22 17.92 33.99
C PRO A 66 -3.14 19.11 33.75
N GLU A 67 -3.97 19.06 32.71
CA GLU A 67 -4.93 20.11 32.36
C GLU A 67 -6.37 19.67 32.66
N PRO A 68 -7.22 20.56 33.19
CA PRO A 68 -8.63 20.26 33.41
C PRO A 68 -9.37 20.07 32.08
N VAL A 69 -10.27 19.10 32.03
CA VAL A 69 -11.15 18.88 30.87
C VAL A 69 -12.12 20.06 30.74
N SER A 70 -12.22 20.64 29.54
CA SER A 70 -13.14 21.76 29.29
C SER A 70 -14.61 21.30 29.37
N ALA A 71 -15.51 22.23 29.70
CA ALA A 71 -16.94 21.95 29.74
C ALA A 71 -17.50 21.53 28.37
N GLU A 72 -16.89 21.99 27.28
CA GLU A 72 -17.26 21.62 25.91
C GLU A 72 -16.97 20.13 25.63
N VAL A 73 -15.79 19.65 26.03
CA VAL A 73 -15.41 18.24 25.86
C VAL A 73 -16.28 17.32 26.75
N LEU A 74 -16.59 17.74 27.97
CA LEU A 74 -17.50 16.98 28.84
C LEU A 74 -18.90 16.89 28.24
N ALA A 75 -19.42 17.99 27.68
CA ALA A 75 -20.72 17.98 27.00
C ALA A 75 -20.71 17.06 25.77
N GLU A 76 -19.59 16.94 25.06
CA GLU A 76 -19.42 16.01 23.94
C GLU A 76 -19.45 14.55 24.41
N CYS A 77 -18.79 14.24 25.53
CA CYS A 77 -18.88 12.91 26.15
C CYS A 77 -20.32 12.53 26.53
N ASP A 78 -21.08 13.49 27.06
CA ASP A 78 -22.48 13.28 27.46
C ASP A 78 -23.44 13.17 26.27
N ALA A 79 -23.10 13.78 25.14
CA ALA A 79 -23.91 13.78 23.93
C ALA A 79 -23.75 12.49 23.08
N GLY A 80 -22.74 11.66 23.36
CA GLY A 80 -22.48 10.43 22.60
C GLY A 80 -23.60 9.40 22.74
N GLU A 81 -24.06 8.84 21.62
CA GLU A 81 -25.00 7.72 21.62
C GLU A 81 -24.28 6.43 22.03
N GLY A 82 -24.47 5.96 23.27
CA GLY A 82 -23.89 4.70 23.73
C GLY A 82 -23.62 4.64 25.24
N VAL A 83 -22.85 3.63 25.66
CA VAL A 83 -22.36 3.51 27.04
C VAL A 83 -21.18 4.46 27.22
N SER A 84 -21.42 5.60 27.87
CA SER A 84 -20.36 6.39 28.50
C SER A 84 -20.00 5.74 29.83
N GLY A 85 -18.71 5.53 30.09
CA GLY A 85 -18.24 4.89 31.31
C GLY A 85 -16.88 5.40 31.75
N GLU A 86 -16.52 5.13 32.99
CA GLU A 86 -15.19 5.42 33.53
C GLU A 86 -14.28 4.21 33.34
N GLY A 87 -13.05 4.44 32.91
CA GLY A 87 -12.04 3.40 32.73
C GLY A 87 -10.63 3.90 33.04
N ALA A 88 -9.68 2.97 33.04
CA ALA A 88 -8.26 3.27 33.21
C ALA A 88 -7.48 2.83 31.97
N ILE A 89 -6.54 3.68 31.54
CA ILE A 89 -5.70 3.39 30.37
C ILE A 89 -4.60 2.41 30.80
N GLY A 90 -4.63 1.19 30.25
CA GLY A 90 -3.63 0.15 30.52
C GLY A 90 -2.40 0.26 29.61
N ALA A 91 -2.57 0.70 28.37
CA ALA A 91 -1.48 0.87 27.42
C ALA A 91 -1.83 1.92 26.35
N VAL A 92 -0.79 2.54 25.79
CA VAL A 92 -0.88 3.31 24.56
C VAL A 92 -0.21 2.51 23.45
N VAL A 93 -0.91 2.33 22.34
CA VAL A 93 -0.40 1.63 21.16
C VAL A 93 -0.52 2.52 19.92
N TYR A 94 0.34 2.25 18.96
CA TYR A 94 0.33 2.88 17.65
C TYR A 94 -0.10 1.83 16.64
N ALA A 95 -1.41 1.79 16.40
CA ALA A 95 -2.05 0.85 15.49
C ALA A 95 -1.77 1.26 14.04
N ILE A 96 -1.20 0.35 13.29
CA ILE A 96 -0.90 0.52 11.87
C ILE A 96 -2.08 -0.05 11.08
N HIS A 97 -2.69 0.80 10.29
CA HIS A 97 -3.75 0.44 9.35
C HIS A 97 -3.23 0.58 7.93
N GLY A 98 -3.82 -0.14 6.99
CA GLY A 98 -3.64 0.05 5.56
C GLY A 98 -4.89 -0.39 4.83
N ASP A 99 -4.93 -0.21 3.52
CA ASP A 99 -5.99 -0.79 2.71
C ASP A 99 -5.51 -2.16 2.17
N ASP A 100 -6.41 -3.13 2.05
CA ASP A 100 -6.16 -4.40 1.35
C ASP A 100 -6.37 -4.22 -0.17
N LEU A 101 -6.06 -5.24 -0.98
CA LEU A 101 -6.12 -5.17 -2.45
C LEU A 101 -7.49 -4.77 -3.02
N ASP A 102 -8.56 -4.97 -2.26
CA ASP A 102 -9.93 -4.57 -2.61
C ASP A 102 -10.32 -3.17 -2.07
N GLY A 103 -9.37 -2.45 -1.50
CA GLY A 103 -9.54 -1.11 -0.94
C GLY A 103 -10.18 -1.09 0.45
N ARG A 104 -10.43 -2.26 1.07
CA ARG A 104 -10.97 -2.29 2.44
C ARG A 104 -9.89 -1.91 3.44
N PRO A 105 -10.19 -1.03 4.42
CA PRO A 105 -9.26 -0.75 5.50
C PRO A 105 -9.09 -1.99 6.38
N VAL A 106 -7.84 -2.30 6.70
CA VAL A 106 -7.44 -3.44 7.54
C VAL A 106 -6.44 -3.00 8.59
N HIS A 107 -6.50 -3.65 9.74
CA HIS A 107 -5.49 -3.53 10.77
C HIS A 107 -4.29 -4.42 10.38
N VAL A 108 -3.10 -3.83 10.34
CA VAL A 108 -1.85 -4.49 9.92
C VAL A 108 -1.06 -4.97 11.13
N GLY A 109 -1.02 -4.17 12.20
CA GLY A 109 -0.35 -4.53 13.45
C GLY A 109 -0.18 -3.35 14.39
N ASP A 110 0.32 -3.63 15.59
CA ASP A 110 0.56 -2.63 16.62
C ASP A 110 2.06 -2.41 16.89
N ALA A 111 2.41 -1.18 17.24
CA ALA A 111 3.70 -0.86 17.85
C ALA A 111 3.51 -0.11 19.17
N TYR A 112 4.48 -0.24 20.07
CA TYR A 112 4.44 0.36 21.41
C TYR A 112 5.14 1.73 21.51
N SER A 113 5.48 2.33 20.36
CA SER A 113 5.98 3.71 20.27
C SER A 113 5.73 4.31 18.90
N ALA A 114 5.60 5.64 18.84
CA ALA A 114 5.45 6.37 17.58
C ALA A 114 6.62 6.12 16.62
N GLU A 115 7.85 6.06 17.15
CA GLU A 115 9.05 5.77 16.37
C GLU A 115 9.05 4.35 15.81
N GLY A 116 8.70 3.36 16.64
CA GLY A 116 8.59 1.97 16.22
C GLY A 116 7.54 1.80 15.11
N ALA A 117 6.38 2.43 15.26
CA ALA A 117 5.34 2.42 14.23
C ALA A 117 5.83 3.03 12.91
N ARG A 118 6.50 4.19 12.97
CA ARG A 118 7.07 4.85 11.78
C ARG A 118 8.10 3.97 11.09
N GLU A 119 8.96 3.29 11.84
CA GLU A 119 9.96 2.39 11.27
C GLU A 119 9.32 1.15 10.62
N VAL A 120 8.27 0.59 11.23
CA VAL A 120 7.50 -0.51 10.62
C VAL A 120 6.84 -0.04 9.32
N VAL A 121 6.14 1.11 9.33
CA VAL A 121 5.54 1.68 8.12
C VAL A 121 6.61 1.95 7.07
N ARG A 122 7.77 2.50 7.42
CA ARG A 122 8.87 2.73 6.48
C ARG A 122 9.39 1.43 5.86
N ARG A 123 9.45 0.33 6.62
CA ARG A 123 9.88 -0.98 6.11
C ARG A 123 8.84 -1.67 5.24
N LEU A 124 7.55 -1.46 5.54
CA LEU A 124 6.43 -2.01 4.76
C LEU A 124 6.17 -1.19 3.49
N SER A 125 6.45 0.11 3.54
CA SER A 125 6.43 1.00 2.39
C SER A 125 7.58 0.66 1.45
N PHE A 126 7.23 0.24 0.23
CA PHE A 126 8.20 0.01 -0.82
C PHE A 126 8.62 1.36 -1.41
N GLU A 127 9.62 1.99 -0.81
CA GLU A 127 10.22 3.19 -1.40
C GLU A 127 11.15 2.80 -2.55
N THR A 128 10.79 3.26 -3.74
CA THR A 128 11.53 3.05 -4.98
C THR A 128 12.99 3.53 -4.81
N GLY A 129 13.95 2.63 -5.06
CA GLY A 129 15.38 2.89 -4.84
C GLY A 129 15.98 2.18 -3.63
N TYR A 130 15.16 1.71 -2.69
CA TYR A 130 15.57 0.82 -1.60
C TYR A 130 15.12 -0.63 -1.81
N TYR A 131 13.93 -0.82 -2.41
CA TYR A 131 13.38 -2.12 -2.76
C TYR A 131 12.89 -2.11 -4.22
N SER A 132 13.26 -3.14 -4.98
CA SER A 132 12.79 -3.35 -6.35
C SER A 132 11.79 -4.49 -6.36
N ARG A 133 10.55 -4.23 -6.79
CA ARG A 133 9.55 -5.29 -6.99
C ARG A 133 9.89 -6.04 -8.27
N CYS A 134 10.12 -7.34 -8.14
CA CYS A 134 10.40 -8.23 -9.25
C CYS A 134 9.28 -9.27 -9.35
N TRP A 135 8.86 -9.57 -10.56
CA TRP A 135 7.87 -10.59 -10.87
C TRP A 135 8.43 -11.58 -11.88
N GLU A 136 8.08 -12.84 -11.70
CA GLU A 136 8.26 -13.90 -12.67
C GLU A 136 6.89 -14.53 -12.90
N ILE A 137 6.43 -14.51 -14.15
CA ILE A 137 5.10 -14.97 -14.55
C ILE A 137 5.20 -15.80 -15.82
N SER A 138 4.18 -16.65 -16.04
CA SER A 138 4.12 -17.47 -17.24
C SER A 138 4.17 -16.64 -18.53
N ARG A 139 4.95 -17.08 -19.53
CA ARG A 139 4.89 -16.50 -20.89
C ARG A 139 3.52 -16.68 -21.56
N GLU A 140 2.68 -17.59 -21.08
CA GLU A 140 1.34 -17.85 -21.62
C GLU A 140 0.38 -16.64 -21.49
N HIS A 141 0.78 -15.57 -20.81
CA HIS A 141 0.05 -14.30 -20.77
C HIS A 141 0.19 -13.44 -22.03
N ILE A 142 1.14 -13.74 -22.91
CA ILE A 142 1.34 -13.03 -24.18
C ILE A 142 1.25 -14.01 -25.35
N THR A 143 0.98 -13.55 -26.56
CA THR A 143 0.96 -14.39 -27.77
C THR A 143 2.38 -14.80 -28.19
N VAL A 144 2.47 -15.76 -29.12
CA VAL A 144 3.75 -16.19 -29.71
C VAL A 144 4.41 -15.06 -30.52
N ASP A 145 3.61 -14.27 -31.24
CA ASP A 145 4.12 -13.12 -31.99
C ASP A 145 4.70 -12.06 -31.05
N THR A 146 4.03 -11.81 -29.91
CA THR A 146 4.53 -10.94 -28.86
C THR A 146 5.80 -11.46 -28.21
N TRP A 147 5.91 -12.78 -28.01
CA TRP A 147 7.14 -13.40 -27.54
C TRP A 147 8.31 -13.16 -28.50
N HIS A 148 8.08 -13.33 -29.80
CA HIS A 148 9.09 -13.04 -30.83
C HIS A 148 9.45 -11.55 -30.90
N TYR A 149 8.46 -10.65 -30.75
CA TYR A 149 8.70 -9.22 -30.65
C TYR A 149 9.64 -8.87 -29.48
N LEU A 150 9.35 -9.39 -28.27
CA LEU A 150 10.20 -9.21 -27.10
C LEU A 150 11.60 -9.82 -27.28
N ALA A 151 11.67 -11.01 -27.88
CA ALA A 151 12.94 -11.68 -28.16
C ALA A 151 13.83 -10.81 -29.06
N ASN A 152 13.25 -10.22 -30.11
CA ASN A 152 13.96 -9.30 -30.99
C ASN A 152 14.41 -8.04 -30.24
N LEU A 153 13.58 -7.46 -29.37
CA LEU A 153 13.97 -6.32 -28.55
C LEU A 153 15.08 -6.64 -27.55
N ALA A 154 15.13 -7.88 -27.04
CA ALA A 154 16.17 -8.33 -26.11
C ALA A 154 17.52 -8.53 -26.81
N ASP A 155 17.50 -8.86 -28.11
CA ASP A 155 18.70 -9.08 -28.92
C ASP A 155 19.20 -7.78 -29.61
N LEU A 156 18.36 -6.75 -29.69
CA LEU A 156 18.64 -5.45 -30.29
C LEU A 156 18.72 -4.33 -29.24
N ALA A 157 19.19 -3.14 -29.63
CA ALA A 157 19.03 -1.96 -28.79
C ALA A 157 17.55 -1.55 -28.76
N THR A 158 16.93 -1.57 -27.57
CA THR A 158 15.54 -1.13 -27.41
C THR A 158 15.40 0.33 -27.87
N PRO A 159 14.40 0.67 -28.70
CA PRO A 159 14.16 2.05 -29.12
C PRO A 159 14.03 3.00 -27.92
N GLU A 160 14.53 4.23 -28.07
CA GLU A 160 14.41 5.28 -27.05
C GLU A 160 12.93 5.54 -26.69
N ALA A 161 12.66 6.12 -25.53
CA ALA A 161 11.32 6.51 -25.07
C ALA A 161 10.28 5.36 -24.92
N MET A 162 10.72 4.10 -24.85
CA MET A 162 9.83 3.00 -24.43
C MET A 162 9.71 2.85 -22.91
N LEU A 163 10.60 3.48 -22.14
CA LEU A 163 10.73 3.34 -20.68
C LEU A 163 10.86 1.89 -20.19
N PHE A 164 11.35 0.98 -21.03
CA PHE A 164 11.80 -0.34 -20.59
C PHE A 164 12.97 -0.82 -21.43
N ILE A 165 13.66 -1.86 -20.93
CA ILE A 165 14.72 -2.58 -21.64
C ILE A 165 14.41 -4.07 -21.56
N ALA A 166 14.37 -4.76 -22.69
CA ALA A 166 14.26 -6.21 -22.73
C ALA A 166 15.65 -6.86 -22.64
N PHE A 167 15.74 -8.04 -22.02
CA PHE A 167 16.99 -8.79 -21.90
C PHE A 167 16.75 -10.31 -21.85
N ARG A 168 17.74 -11.07 -22.32
CA ARG A 168 17.75 -12.54 -22.23
C ARG A 168 18.17 -13.00 -20.84
N VAL A 169 17.55 -14.05 -20.34
CA VAL A 169 18.04 -14.82 -19.19
C VAL A 169 18.83 -16.02 -19.71
N PRO A 170 20.17 -16.08 -19.53
CA PRO A 170 20.97 -17.19 -20.08
C PRO A 170 20.50 -18.54 -19.56
N TYR A 171 20.40 -19.52 -20.46
CA TYR A 171 20.01 -20.91 -20.15
C TYR A 171 18.61 -21.08 -19.55
N SER A 172 17.74 -20.08 -19.67
CA SER A 172 16.33 -20.14 -19.25
C SER A 172 15.42 -19.81 -20.46
N PRO A 173 14.25 -20.45 -20.57
CA PRO A 173 13.25 -20.11 -21.58
C PRO A 173 12.47 -18.84 -21.18
N ALA A 174 13.19 -17.80 -20.75
CA ALA A 174 12.63 -16.56 -20.23
C ALA A 174 13.17 -15.31 -20.92
N ILE A 175 12.32 -14.28 -20.97
CA ILE A 175 12.70 -12.93 -21.37
C ILE A 175 12.36 -11.99 -20.20
N GLY A 176 13.37 -11.22 -19.79
CA GLY A 176 13.23 -10.19 -18.78
C GLY A 176 12.95 -8.83 -19.40
N VAL A 177 12.21 -8.01 -18.66
CA VAL A 177 11.94 -6.62 -18.95
C VAL A 177 12.28 -5.80 -17.71
N LYS A 178 13.17 -4.81 -17.86
CA LYS A 178 13.44 -3.80 -16.86
C LYS A 178 12.62 -2.56 -17.15
N LEU A 179 11.66 -2.25 -16.29
CA LEU A 179 10.83 -1.05 -16.36
C LEU A 179 11.57 0.16 -15.76
N ILE A 180 11.43 1.31 -16.42
CA ILE A 180 12.10 2.57 -16.10
C ILE A 180 11.04 3.58 -15.68
N SER A 181 11.40 4.48 -14.76
CA SER A 181 10.51 5.55 -14.28
C SER A 181 9.15 5.07 -13.76
N THR A 182 9.14 3.91 -13.08
CA THR A 182 7.98 3.41 -12.34
C THR A 182 7.82 4.14 -10.99
N PRO A 183 6.60 4.20 -10.42
CA PRO A 183 5.35 3.68 -10.98
C PRO A 183 4.86 4.50 -12.18
N TRP A 184 4.25 3.85 -13.17
CA TRP A 184 3.67 4.52 -14.35
C TRP A 184 2.30 5.15 -14.05
N THR A 185 2.28 6.03 -13.06
CA THR A 185 1.14 6.93 -12.78
C THR A 185 1.36 8.26 -13.47
N ASP A 186 0.29 8.98 -13.81
CA ASP A 186 0.41 10.31 -14.43
C ASP A 186 1.30 11.24 -13.59
N GLN A 187 1.09 11.28 -12.28
CA GLN A 187 1.88 12.12 -11.38
C GLN A 187 3.39 11.83 -11.46
N ASN A 188 3.77 10.55 -11.48
CA ASN A 188 5.19 10.17 -11.48
C ASN A 188 5.82 10.36 -12.88
N LEU A 189 5.10 10.01 -13.94
CA LEU A 189 5.60 10.16 -15.32
C LEU A 189 5.69 11.65 -15.71
N GLU A 190 4.76 12.49 -15.28
CA GLU A 190 4.84 13.94 -15.50
C GLU A 190 6.08 14.51 -14.81
N HIS A 191 6.39 14.04 -13.59
CA HIS A 191 7.56 14.47 -12.85
C HIS A 191 8.89 13.98 -13.46
N ALA A 192 8.97 12.71 -13.87
CA ALA A 192 10.20 12.07 -14.31
C ALA A 192 10.51 12.28 -15.81
N GLU A 193 9.47 12.26 -16.65
CA GLU A 193 9.59 12.18 -18.11
C GLU A 193 8.80 13.30 -18.83
N GLY A 194 7.96 14.06 -18.11
CA GLY A 194 7.14 15.12 -18.68
C GLY A 194 5.98 14.62 -19.55
N ILE A 195 5.55 13.37 -19.37
CA ILE A 195 4.46 12.73 -20.12
C ILE A 195 3.42 12.09 -19.20
N THR A 196 2.23 11.82 -19.72
CA THR A 196 1.19 11.05 -19.02
C THR A 196 1.32 9.54 -19.31
N ALA A 197 0.63 8.71 -18.52
CA ALA A 197 0.55 7.27 -18.77
C ALA A 197 -0.09 6.95 -20.13
N GLU A 198 -1.12 7.70 -20.55
CA GLU A 198 -1.73 7.52 -21.86
C GLU A 198 -0.76 7.89 -23.01
N GLN A 199 0.06 8.93 -22.83
CA GLN A 199 1.08 9.29 -23.82
C GLN A 199 2.15 8.19 -23.94
N LEU A 200 2.60 7.61 -22.83
CA LEU A 200 3.50 6.45 -22.84
C LEU A 200 2.89 5.27 -23.59
N ARG A 201 1.61 4.96 -23.32
CA ARG A 201 0.89 3.88 -24.01
C ARG A 201 0.76 4.14 -25.51
N GLN A 202 0.48 5.39 -25.90
CA GLN A 202 0.44 5.77 -27.30
C GLN A 202 1.82 5.61 -27.98
N GLU A 203 2.90 5.91 -27.26
CA GLU A 203 4.26 5.74 -27.77
C GLU A 203 4.63 4.26 -27.98
N HIS A 204 4.18 3.37 -27.09
CA HIS A 204 4.31 1.92 -27.30
C HIS A 204 3.60 1.47 -28.58
N ARG A 205 2.35 1.91 -28.80
CA ARG A 205 1.59 1.61 -30.03
C ARG A 205 2.27 2.17 -31.29
N ASN A 206 2.77 3.41 -31.23
CA ASN A 206 3.47 4.04 -32.36
C ASN A 206 4.71 3.25 -32.80
N LYS A 207 5.34 2.52 -31.86
CA LYS A 207 6.51 1.66 -32.13
C LYS A 207 6.14 0.22 -32.47
N GLY A 208 4.85 -0.06 -32.67
CA GLY A 208 4.37 -1.39 -33.07
C GLY A 208 4.41 -2.43 -31.94
N MET A 209 4.40 -1.99 -30.67
CA MET A 209 4.26 -2.92 -29.56
C MET A 209 2.90 -3.62 -29.64
N PRO A 210 2.86 -4.96 -29.53
CA PRO A 210 1.60 -5.70 -29.40
C PRO A 210 0.79 -5.28 -28.16
N ASP A 211 -0.53 -5.26 -28.28
CA ASP A 211 -1.43 -4.76 -27.21
C ASP A 211 -1.37 -5.61 -25.94
N ASP A 212 -1.25 -6.95 -26.06
CA ASP A 212 -1.12 -7.85 -24.90
C ASP A 212 0.12 -7.54 -24.05
N LEU A 213 1.24 -7.19 -24.68
CA LEU A 213 2.44 -6.72 -23.99
C LEU A 213 2.24 -5.35 -23.38
N ALA A 214 1.67 -4.40 -24.14
CA ALA A 214 1.44 -3.05 -23.66
C ALA A 214 0.55 -3.08 -22.40
N ASP A 215 -0.50 -3.90 -22.39
CA ASP A 215 -1.41 -4.07 -21.26
C ASP A 215 -0.71 -4.65 -20.03
N ILE A 216 0.15 -5.67 -20.22
CA ILE A 216 0.91 -6.27 -19.12
C ILE A 216 1.92 -5.29 -18.54
N LEU A 217 2.66 -4.59 -19.40
CA LEU A 217 3.66 -3.61 -18.97
C LEU A 217 3.01 -2.40 -18.31
N ASP A 218 1.83 -1.95 -18.78
CA ASP A 218 1.03 -0.90 -18.14
C ASP A 218 0.64 -1.30 -16.71
N LEU A 219 0.07 -2.50 -16.54
CA LEU A 219 -0.27 -3.03 -15.22
C LEU A 219 0.97 -3.18 -14.31
N ALA A 220 2.06 -3.76 -14.82
CA ALA A 220 3.29 -3.94 -14.05
C ALA A 220 3.91 -2.58 -13.67
N GLY A 221 3.97 -1.64 -14.62
CA GLY A 221 4.48 -0.28 -14.43
C GLY A 221 3.69 0.49 -13.39
N GLN A 222 2.35 0.44 -13.43
CA GLN A 222 1.49 1.07 -12.41
C GLN A 222 1.69 0.46 -11.01
N ALA A 223 2.01 -0.83 -10.91
CA ALA A 223 2.25 -1.52 -9.64
C ALA A 223 3.68 -1.35 -9.07
N ASP A 224 4.46 -0.43 -9.66
CA ASP A 224 5.87 -0.18 -9.36
C ASP A 224 6.78 -1.43 -9.53
N VAL A 225 6.47 -2.29 -10.51
CA VAL A 225 7.33 -3.40 -10.87
C VAL A 225 8.58 -2.87 -11.58
N ARG A 226 9.76 -3.28 -11.14
CA ARG A 226 11.04 -2.89 -11.74
C ARG A 226 11.58 -3.92 -12.71
N ILE A 227 11.38 -5.20 -12.42
CA ILE A 227 11.77 -6.31 -13.28
C ILE A 227 10.57 -7.24 -13.44
N LEU A 228 10.19 -7.50 -14.69
CA LEU A 228 9.22 -8.53 -15.04
C LEU A 228 9.92 -9.60 -15.87
N ILE A 229 9.82 -10.85 -15.47
CA ILE A 229 10.32 -12.00 -16.22
C ILE A 229 9.11 -12.77 -16.75
N LEU A 230 9.06 -12.96 -18.07
CA LEU A 230 8.12 -13.84 -18.74
C LEU A 230 8.85 -15.15 -19.01
N ASP A 231 8.46 -16.21 -18.30
CA ASP A 231 9.12 -17.52 -18.33
C ASP A 231 8.13 -18.62 -18.73
N ALA A 232 8.53 -19.54 -19.60
CA ALA A 232 7.71 -20.70 -19.97
C ALA A 232 7.47 -21.68 -18.80
N ASP A 233 8.39 -21.71 -17.83
CA ASP A 233 8.33 -22.62 -16.68
C ASP A 233 7.64 -22.00 -15.46
N ALA A 234 7.33 -20.70 -15.52
CA ALA A 234 6.65 -19.98 -14.44
C ALA A 234 5.13 -20.22 -14.41
N PRO A 235 4.51 -20.19 -13.22
CA PRO A 235 3.06 -20.29 -13.10
C PRO A 235 2.35 -19.06 -13.69
N ALA A 236 1.12 -19.27 -14.15
CA ALA A 236 0.25 -18.17 -14.56
C ALA A 236 -0.07 -17.25 -13.36
N LEU A 237 0.00 -15.95 -13.60
CA LEU A 237 -0.40 -14.92 -12.64
C LEU A 237 -1.93 -14.87 -12.56
N LEU A 238 -2.45 -15.22 -11.39
CA LEU A 238 -3.89 -15.13 -11.11
C LEU A 238 -4.38 -13.69 -11.33
N GLY A 239 -5.48 -13.56 -12.08
CA GLY A 239 -6.11 -12.27 -12.38
C GLY A 239 -5.63 -11.63 -13.69
N LEU A 240 -4.53 -12.12 -14.27
CA LEU A 240 -4.06 -11.71 -15.59
C LEU A 240 -4.59 -12.70 -16.66
N PRO A 241 -5.19 -12.24 -17.77
CA PRO A 241 -5.66 -13.12 -18.84
C PRO A 241 -4.52 -13.93 -19.47
N LEU A 242 -4.80 -15.15 -19.90
CA LEU A 242 -3.91 -15.90 -20.78
C LEU A 242 -4.15 -15.45 -22.23
N ALA A 243 -3.10 -15.46 -23.04
CA ALA A 243 -3.23 -15.20 -24.46
C ALA A 243 -4.05 -16.32 -25.12
N GLU A 244 -5.01 -15.95 -25.95
CA GLU A 244 -5.72 -16.91 -26.79
C GLU A 244 -4.74 -17.49 -27.82
N SER A 245 -4.86 -18.79 -28.07
CA SER A 245 -3.98 -19.57 -28.96
C SER A 245 -4.19 -19.24 -30.43
#